data_AF-A0A0N4Z0S8-F1
#
_entry.id   AF-A0A0N4Z0S8-F1
#
_cell.length_a   1.000
_cell.length_b   1.000
_cell.length_c   1.000
_cell.angle_alpha   90.00
_cell.angle_beta   90.00
_cell.angle_gamma   90.00
#
_symmetry.space_group_name_H-M   'P 1'
#
loop_
_entity.id
_entity.type
_entity.pdbx_description
1 polymer ?
#
loop_
_entity_poly.entity_id
_entity_poly.type
_entity_poly.pdbx_seq_one_letter_code
_entity_poly.pdbx_strand_id
1 'polypeptide(L)'
;MMIAISLLSSLIILISILFLPKIIINNNKRKLKNYEKAVVVTGCDTDIGHELALKYASKSITVFAACRTREGIEELEREGKQFKGKVHAFIMSVDTMKVIRKIINVSRKY
;
A
#
# COMPACT_ATOMS: atom_id res chain seq x y z
N MET A 1 5.41 59.52 3.29
CA MET A 1 5.03 58.50 2.28
C MET A 1 6.06 57.39 2.16
N MET A 2 7.35 57.68 1.95
CA MET A 2 8.41 56.66 1.84
C MET A 2 8.56 55.76 3.07
N ILE A 3 8.47 56.32 4.29
CA ILE A 3 8.60 55.56 5.55
C ILE A 3 7.47 54.52 5.72
N ALA A 4 6.25 54.88 5.32
CA ALA A 4 5.11 53.96 5.39
C ALA A 4 5.27 52.79 4.41
N ILE A 5 5.82 53.04 3.22
CA ILE A 5 6.09 52.01 2.21
C ILE A 5 7.18 51.05 2.70
N SER A 6 8.24 51.55 3.35
CA SER A 6 9.30 50.69 3.92
C SER A 6 8.80 49.84 5.08
N LEU A 7 7.90 50.36 5.93
CA LEU A 7 7.32 49.57 7.02
C LEU A 7 6.40 48.46 6.49
N LEU A 8 5.63 48.74 5.43
CA LEU A 8 4.74 47.77 4.82
C LEU A 8 5.52 46.63 4.14
N SER A 9 6.61 46.94 3.43
CA SER A 9 7.45 45.92 2.79
C SER A 9 8.15 45.03 3.81
N SER A 10 8.67 45.60 4.91
CA SER A 10 9.25 44.82 6.01
C SER A 10 8.25 43.85 6.65
N LEU A 11 6.98 44.25 6.81
CA LEU A 11 5.95 43.39 7.38
C LEU A 11 5.61 42.20 6.47
N ILE A 12 5.53 42.43 5.14
CA ILE A 12 5.26 41.37 4.16
C ILE A 12 6.40 40.35 4.14
N ILE A 13 7.65 40.81 4.21
CA ILE A 13 8.83 39.93 4.26
C ILE A 13 8.78 39.05 5.51
N LEU A 14 8.44 39.62 6.67
CA LEU A 14 8.32 38.89 7.94
C LEU A 14 7.22 37.81 7.86
N ILE A 15 6.05 38.13 7.31
CA ILE A 15 4.95 37.17 7.15
C ILE A 15 5.35 36.03 6.20
N SER A 16 6.03 36.35 5.10
CA SER A 16 6.50 35.35 4.12
C SER A 16 7.50 34.38 4.76
N ILE A 17 8.47 34.89 5.52
CA ILE A 17 9.45 34.07 6.25
C ILE A 17 8.77 33.14 7.27
N LEU A 18 7.70 33.57 7.93
CA LEU A 18 6.96 32.75 8.89
C LEU A 18 6.11 31.65 8.22
N PHE A 19 5.61 31.89 6.99
CA PHE A 19 4.74 30.95 6.28
C PHE A 19 5.48 29.93 5.42
N LEU A 20 6.58 30.33 4.76
CA LEU A 20 7.41 29.48 3.91
C LEU A 20 7.83 28.14 4.56
N PRO A 21 8.38 28.10 5.80
CA PRO A 21 8.79 26.85 6.41
C PRO A 21 7.60 25.94 6.72
N LYS A 22 6.42 26.49 7.07
CA LYS A 22 5.22 25.68 7.28
C LYS A 22 4.75 24.99 6.00
N ILE A 23 4.82 25.68 4.86
CA ILE A 23 4.47 25.11 3.54
C ILE A 23 5.47 24.00 3.16
N ILE A 24 6.77 24.24 3.34
CA ILE A 24 7.82 23.27 3.01
C ILE A 24 7.72 22.03 3.92
N ILE A 25 7.54 22.22 5.23
CA ILE A 25 7.47 21.13 6.21
C ILE A 25 6.16 20.34 6.07
N ASN A 26 5.03 20.98 5.75
CA ASN A 26 3.75 20.29 5.58
C ASN A 26 3.73 19.38 4.33
N ASN A 27 4.42 19.78 3.25
CA ASN A 27 4.60 18.94 2.07
C ASN A 27 5.56 17.77 2.32
N ASN A 28 6.39 17.85 3.37
CA ASN A 28 7.36 16.82 3.73
C ASN A 28 6.82 15.82 4.77
N LYS A 29 5.51 15.82 5.04
CA LYS A 29 4.85 14.76 5.81
C LYS A 29 4.92 13.44 5.03
N ARG A 30 6.04 12.75 5.27
CA ARG A 30 6.23 11.30 5.17
C ARG A 30 6.17 10.75 3.75
N LYS A 31 7.23 11.02 2.99
CA LYS A 31 7.80 10.01 2.10
C LYS A 31 8.40 8.89 2.96
N LEU A 32 7.54 8.16 3.68
CA LEU A 32 7.92 6.93 4.36
C LEU A 32 8.57 6.04 3.31
N LYS A 33 9.79 5.60 3.61
CA LYS A 33 10.57 4.61 2.86
C LYS A 33 9.59 3.62 2.23
N ASN A 34 9.49 3.64 0.91
CA ASN A 34 8.43 3.02 0.12
C ASN A 34 8.65 1.49 0.13
N TYR A 35 8.56 0.87 1.30
CA TYR A 35 8.48 -0.58 1.40
C TYR A 35 7.16 -0.94 0.74
N GLU A 36 7.24 -1.62 -0.41
CA GLU A 36 6.06 -2.20 -1.05
C GLU A 36 5.37 -3.07 0.00
N LYS A 37 4.21 -2.64 0.47
CA LYS A 37 3.46 -3.38 1.46
C LYS A 37 2.90 -4.62 0.77
N ALA A 38 3.07 -5.76 1.40
CA ALA A 38 2.46 -7.01 0.99
C ALA A 38 1.57 -7.56 2.11
N VAL A 39 0.53 -8.28 1.72
CA VAL A 39 -0.36 -8.99 2.65
C VAL A 39 -0.41 -10.46 2.27
N VAL A 40 -0.59 -11.30 3.28
CA VAL A 40 -0.88 -12.72 3.08
C VAL A 40 -2.32 -12.92 3.50
N VAL A 41 -3.13 -13.52 2.63
CA VAL A 41 -4.51 -13.86 2.91
C VAL A 41 -4.62 -15.38 2.83
N THR A 42 -5.28 -16.00 3.80
CA THR A 42 -5.54 -17.45 3.82
C THR A 42 -7.04 -17.70 3.71
N GLY A 43 -7.44 -18.87 3.19
CA GLY A 43 -8.85 -19.17 2.99
C GLY A 43 -9.46 -18.32 1.88
N CYS A 44 -8.73 -18.15 0.77
CA CYS A 44 -9.10 -17.23 -0.31
C CYS A 44 -9.92 -17.88 -1.43
N ASP A 45 -10.32 -19.15 -1.28
CA ASP A 45 -11.08 -19.83 -2.32
C ASP A 45 -12.43 -19.16 -2.60
N THR A 46 -13.09 -18.64 -1.56
CA THR A 46 -14.46 -18.10 -1.64
C THR A 46 -14.70 -16.94 -0.65
N ASP A 47 -15.80 -16.22 -0.87
CA ASP A 47 -16.40 -15.22 0.03
C ASP A 47 -15.40 -14.18 0.57
N ILE A 48 -15.25 -14.13 1.90
CA ILE A 48 -14.55 -13.06 2.61
C ILE A 48 -13.07 -13.04 2.27
N GLY A 49 -12.41 -14.19 2.22
CA GLY A 49 -10.98 -14.27 1.92
C GLY A 49 -10.69 -13.83 0.48
N HIS A 50 -11.57 -14.23 -0.45
CA HIS A 50 -11.49 -13.86 -1.86
C HIS A 50 -11.65 -12.34 -2.05
N GLU A 51 -12.74 -11.77 -1.52
CA GLU A 51 -13.02 -10.34 -1.59
C GLU A 51 -11.96 -9.50 -0.88
N LEU A 52 -11.44 -10.00 0.25
CA LEU A 52 -10.37 -9.32 0.97
C LEU A 52 -9.07 -9.26 0.15
N ALA A 53 -8.72 -10.35 -0.53
CA ALA A 53 -7.56 -10.40 -1.42
C ALA A 53 -7.71 -9.38 -2.57
N LEU A 54 -8.86 -9.36 -3.26
CA LEU A 54 -9.13 -8.40 -4.33
C LEU A 54 -9.15 -6.95 -3.84
N LYS A 55 -9.71 -6.70 -2.65
CA LYS A 55 -9.73 -5.38 -2.01
C LYS A 55 -8.34 -4.84 -1.68
N TYR A 56 -7.38 -5.70 -1.37
CA TYR A 56 -5.99 -5.27 -1.19
C TYR A 56 -5.31 -5.03 -2.54
N ALA A 57 -5.53 -5.90 -3.53
CA ALA A 57 -4.99 -5.72 -4.88
C ALA A 57 -5.47 -4.38 -5.51
N SER A 58 -6.75 -4.02 -5.34
CA SER A 58 -7.31 -2.75 -5.82
C SER A 58 -6.66 -1.52 -5.18
N LYS A 59 -6.07 -1.66 -3.99
CA LYS A 59 -5.27 -0.64 -3.29
C LYS A 59 -3.80 -0.64 -3.70
N SER A 60 -3.44 -1.32 -4.79
CA SER A 60 -2.06 -1.47 -5.28
C SER A 60 -1.12 -2.16 -4.28
N ILE A 61 -1.66 -3.04 -3.42
CA ILE A 61 -0.89 -3.85 -2.47
C ILE A 61 -0.64 -5.22 -3.09
N THR A 62 0.58 -5.77 -2.90
CA THR A 62 0.89 -7.14 -3.32
C THR A 62 0.21 -8.14 -2.37
N VAL A 63 -0.49 -9.11 -2.94
CA VAL A 63 -1.29 -10.09 -2.20
C VAL A 63 -0.73 -11.49 -2.46
N PHE A 64 -0.36 -12.18 -1.39
CA PHE A 64 -0.04 -13.61 -1.39
C PHE A 64 -1.26 -14.38 -0.90
N ALA A 65 -2.00 -15.00 -1.81
CA ALA A 65 -3.26 -15.65 -1.52
C ALA A 65 -3.08 -17.17 -1.39
N ALA A 66 -3.42 -17.71 -0.23
CA ALA A 66 -3.41 -19.14 0.02
C ALA A 66 -4.80 -19.74 -0.17
N CYS A 67 -4.96 -20.46 -1.28
CA CYS A 67 -6.18 -21.18 -1.66
C CYS A 67 -6.01 -22.68 -1.40
N ARG A 68 -7.11 -23.37 -1.14
CA ARG A 68 -7.18 -24.82 -0.96
C ARG A 68 -7.36 -25.55 -2.30
N THR A 69 -7.97 -24.90 -3.28
CA THR A 69 -8.38 -25.46 -4.58
C THR A 69 -7.65 -24.79 -5.74
N ARG A 70 -7.57 -25.49 -6.88
CA ARG A 70 -6.96 -24.93 -8.11
C ARG A 70 -7.89 -23.90 -8.74
N GLU A 71 -9.17 -24.18 -8.69
CA GLU A 71 -10.27 -23.34 -9.15
C GLU A 71 -10.21 -21.97 -8.45
N GLY A 72 -10.07 -21.96 -7.11
CA GLY A 72 -9.94 -20.72 -6.35
C GLY A 72 -8.66 -19.91 -6.65
N ILE A 73 -7.58 -20.55 -7.12
CA ILE A 73 -6.38 -19.84 -7.61
C ILE A 73 -6.68 -19.17 -8.94
N GLU A 74 -7.21 -19.94 -9.89
CA GLU A 74 -7.47 -19.48 -11.24
C GLU A 74 -8.47 -18.32 -11.26
N GLU A 75 -9.53 -18.42 -10.46
CA GLU A 75 -10.54 -17.37 -10.31
C GLU A 75 -9.94 -16.10 -9.71
N LEU A 76 -9.23 -16.22 -8.59
CA LEU A 76 -8.66 -15.08 -7.89
C LEU A 76 -7.56 -14.37 -8.71
N GLU A 77 -6.74 -15.12 -9.44
CA GLU A 77 -5.74 -14.53 -10.35
C GLU A 77 -6.39 -13.89 -11.58
N ARG A 78 -7.42 -14.54 -12.15
CA ARG A 78 -8.18 -13.97 -13.27
C ARG A 78 -8.78 -12.62 -12.90
N GLU A 79 -9.42 -12.53 -11.73
CA GLU A 79 -10.04 -11.31 -11.26
C GLU A 79 -9.02 -10.28 -10.78
N GLY A 80 -7.93 -10.74 -10.15
CA GLY A 80 -6.85 -9.89 -9.67
C GLY A 80 -6.13 -9.11 -10.79
N LYS A 81 -6.10 -9.63 -12.02
CA LYS A 81 -5.43 -8.99 -13.19
C LYS A 81 -5.92 -7.59 -13.50
N GLN A 82 -7.15 -7.24 -13.12
CA GLN A 82 -7.70 -5.90 -13.37
C GLN A 82 -7.10 -4.82 -12.44
N PHE A 83 -6.42 -5.23 -11.37
CA PHE A 83 -5.87 -4.32 -10.37
C PHE A 83 -4.37 -4.09 -10.55
N LYS A 84 -3.90 -2.93 -10.08
CA LYS A 84 -2.48 -2.58 -10.09
C LYS A 84 -1.67 -3.41 -9.08
N GLY A 85 -2.30 -3.85 -7.99
CA GLY A 85 -1.66 -4.75 -7.02
C GLY A 85 -1.52 -6.16 -7.59
N LYS A 86 -0.39 -6.81 -7.34
CA LYS A 86 -0.14 -8.16 -7.83
C LYS A 86 -0.80 -9.19 -6.92
N VAL A 87 -1.54 -10.13 -7.50
CA VAL A 87 -2.05 -11.30 -6.77
C VAL A 87 -1.19 -12.50 -7.12
N HIS A 88 -0.62 -13.14 -6.11
CA HIS A 88 0.16 -14.36 -6.18
C HIS A 88 -0.59 -15.45 -5.42
N ALA A 89 -1.41 -16.22 -6.12
CA ALA A 89 -2.19 -17.27 -5.50
C ALA A 89 -1.45 -18.62 -5.55
N PHE A 90 -1.56 -19.41 -4.49
CA PHE A 90 -0.91 -20.71 -4.40
C PHE A 90 -1.69 -21.71 -3.55
N ILE A 91 -1.54 -22.99 -3.88
CA ILE A 91 -2.16 -24.08 -3.14
C ILE A 91 -1.54 -24.17 -1.75
N MET A 92 -2.38 -24.16 -0.72
CA MET A 92 -1.97 -24.40 0.65
C MET A 92 -3.13 -24.96 1.48
N SER A 93 -2.88 -26.04 2.20
CA SER A 93 -3.72 -26.47 3.32
C SER A 93 -3.19 -25.83 4.61
N VAL A 94 -4.08 -25.24 5.42
CA VAL A 94 -3.72 -24.53 6.67
C VAL A 94 -3.66 -25.48 7.88
N ASP A 95 -3.85 -26.78 7.65
CA ASP A 95 -3.85 -27.85 8.65
C ASP A 95 -2.48 -28.15 9.29
N THR A 96 -1.38 -27.60 8.75
CA THR A 96 -0.01 -27.97 9.18
C THR A 96 0.83 -26.74 9.54
N MET A 97 1.65 -26.84 10.61
CA MET A 97 2.67 -25.83 10.99
C MET A 97 3.67 -25.44 9.87
N LYS A 98 3.67 -26.14 8.72
CA LYS A 98 4.47 -25.83 7.52
C LYS A 98 3.98 -24.59 6.75
N VAL A 99 2.80 -24.07 7.06
CA VAL A 99 2.16 -22.91 6.42
C VAL A 99 3.06 -21.67 6.40
N ILE A 100 3.58 -21.27 7.56
CA ILE A 100 4.39 -20.04 7.67
C ILE A 100 5.66 -20.13 6.82
N ARG A 101 6.34 -21.29 6.82
CA ARG A 101 7.55 -21.48 6.02
C ARG A 101 7.25 -21.41 4.52
N LYS A 102 6.14 -21.99 4.08
CA LYS A 102 5.73 -21.94 2.67
C LYS A 102 5.44 -20.51 2.24
N ILE A 103 4.70 -19.76 3.04
CA ILE A 103 4.41 -18.34 2.80
C ILE A 103 5.71 -17.53 2.69
N ILE A 104 6.64 -17.70 3.64
CA ILE A 104 7.94 -16.99 3.62
C ILE A 104 8.75 -17.33 2.36
N ASN A 105 8.75 -18.60 1.95
CA ASN A 105 9.49 -19.02 0.76
C ASN A 105 8.86 -18.48 -0.53
N VAL A 106 7.54 -18.49 -0.63
CA VAL A 106 6.82 -17.91 -1.77
C VAL A 106 7.06 -16.41 -1.81
N SER A 107 6.92 -15.70 -0.68
CA SER A 107 7.09 -14.24 -0.63
C SER A 107 8.49 -13.78 -0.97
N ARG A 108 9.52 -14.62 -0.75
CA ARG A 108 10.91 -14.31 -1.14
C ARG A 108 11.18 -14.40 -2.64
N LYS A 109 10.29 -15.04 -3.41
CA LYS A 109 10.44 -15.20 -4.87
C LYS A 109 10.01 -13.96 -5.66
N TYR A 110 9.30 -13.03 -5.01
CA TYR A 110 8.69 -11.84 -5.62
C TYR A 110 9.18 -10.58 -4.93
#